data_AF-A0A834ZSR3-F1
#
_entry.id   AF-A0A834ZSR3-F1
#
_cell.length_a   1.000
_cell.length_b   1.000
_cell.length_c   1.000
_cell.angle_alpha   90.00
_cell.angle_beta   90.00
_cell.angle_gamma   90.00
#
_symmetry.space_group_name_H-M   'P 1'
#
loop_
_entity.id
_entity.type
_entity.pdbx_description
1 polymer ?
#
loop_
_entity_poly.entity_id
_entity_poly.type
_entity_poly.pdbx_seq_one_letter_code
_entity_poly.pdbx_strand_id
1 'polypeptide(L)'
;MIYLLQAMEYLMKCREQGGGSSVGEFYAFLSEFQKASRNFAKRQMTWFRNELTYHWLDASRPLEEVLNFVCDAHQDQTGSLMVPESLKMKKDISSRREIAELKAYRTKNRHFTRHEDCSDVLDWIRRTHGKQERFVHSF
;
A
#
# COMPACT_ATOMS: atom_id res chain seq x y z
N MET A 1 3.13 9.70 -5.10
CA MET A 1 2.68 10.76 -4.18
C MET A 1 1.14 10.86 -4.02
N ILE A 2 0.34 9.86 -4.47
CA ILE A 2 -1.14 9.95 -4.48
C ILE A 2 -1.77 9.51 -3.14
N TYR A 3 -1.08 8.67 -2.36
CA TYR A 3 -1.63 8.08 -1.14
C TYR A 3 -1.82 9.08 0.00
N LEU A 4 -0.77 9.88 0.26
CA LEU A 4 -0.84 10.91 1.28
C LEU A 4 -1.94 11.93 0.95
N LEU A 5 -2.14 12.25 -0.34
CA LEU A 5 -3.21 13.16 -0.79
C LEU A 5 -4.61 12.59 -0.48
N GLN A 6 -4.91 11.35 -0.83
CA GLN A 6 -6.24 10.76 -0.56
C GLN A 6 -6.54 10.66 0.94
N ALA A 7 -5.56 10.31 1.76
CA ALA A 7 -5.71 10.27 3.21
C ALA A 7 -5.89 11.69 3.78
N MET A 8 -5.12 12.66 3.30
CA MET A 8 -5.23 14.06 3.69
C MET A 8 -6.58 14.66 3.28
N GLU A 9 -7.06 14.40 2.06
CA GLU A 9 -8.38 14.84 1.58
C GLU A 9 -9.50 14.32 2.48
N TYR A 10 -9.45 13.04 2.86
CA TYR A 10 -10.40 12.47 3.81
C TYR A 10 -10.35 13.18 5.17
N LEU A 11 -9.16 13.43 5.72
CA LEU A 11 -9.00 14.13 7.00
C LEU A 11 -9.46 15.59 6.92
N MET A 12 -9.22 16.28 5.80
CA MET A 12 -9.72 17.64 5.58
C MET A 12 -11.25 17.67 5.54
N LYS A 13 -11.89 16.73 4.84
CA LYS A 13 -13.35 16.59 4.85
C LYS A 13 -13.89 16.35 6.26
N CYS A 14 -13.24 15.48 7.04
CA CYS A 14 -13.62 15.25 8.43
C CYS A 14 -13.52 16.54 9.26
N ARG A 15 -12.48 17.35 9.03
CA ARG A 15 -12.28 18.64 9.71
C ARG A 15 -13.39 19.64 9.38
N GLU A 16 -13.76 19.76 8.11
CA GLU A 16 -14.87 20.63 7.66
C GLU A 16 -16.21 20.24 8.32
N GLN A 17 -16.38 18.95 8.63
CA GLN A 17 -17.54 18.41 9.34
C GLN A 17 -17.39 18.44 10.88
N GLY A 18 -16.47 19.24 11.41
CA GLY A 18 -16.25 19.37 12.86
C GLY A 18 -15.59 18.14 13.50
N GLY A 19 -14.76 17.43 12.75
CA GLY A 19 -14.11 16.17 13.18
C GLY A 19 -15.04 14.96 13.09
N GLY A 20 -16.19 15.09 12.45
CA GLY A 20 -17.14 14.01 12.24
C GLY A 20 -16.75 13.13 11.05
N SER A 21 -16.78 11.82 11.23
CA SER A 21 -16.92 10.87 10.14
C SER A 21 -17.74 9.68 10.63
N SER A 22 -18.67 9.22 9.81
CA SER A 22 -19.39 7.98 10.10
C SER A 22 -18.52 6.76 9.76
N VAL A 23 -18.83 5.60 10.37
CA VAL A 23 -18.17 4.34 10.01
C VAL A 23 -18.34 4.00 8.53
N GLY A 24 -19.50 4.33 7.94
CA GLY A 24 -19.75 4.15 6.51
C GLY A 24 -18.82 5.00 5.64
N GLU A 25 -18.60 6.26 5.99
CA GLU A 25 -17.68 7.14 5.27
C GLU A 25 -16.23 6.70 5.41
N PHE A 26 -15.81 6.27 6.60
CA PHE A 26 -14.48 5.71 6.80
C PHE A 26 -14.25 4.45 5.95
N TYR A 27 -15.21 3.53 5.91
CA TYR A 27 -15.12 2.34 5.07
C TYR A 27 -15.10 2.67 3.57
N ALA A 28 -15.89 3.67 3.13
CA ALA A 28 -15.87 4.14 1.75
C ALA A 28 -14.49 4.71 1.37
N PHE A 29 -13.92 5.56 2.22
CA PHE A 29 -12.55 6.06 2.09
C PHE A 29 -11.55 4.90 2.02
N LEU A 30 -11.58 3.98 2.98
CA LEU A 30 -10.63 2.87 3.06
C LEU A 30 -10.69 1.97 1.82
N SER A 31 -11.90 1.70 1.31
CA SER A 31 -12.10 0.89 0.10
C SER A 31 -11.45 1.55 -1.13
N GLU A 32 -11.70 2.85 -1.34
CA GLU A 32 -11.13 3.57 -2.49
C GLU A 32 -9.61 3.77 -2.33
N PHE A 33 -9.13 4.05 -1.12
CA PHE A 33 -7.70 4.14 -0.81
C PHE A 33 -6.97 2.82 -1.11
N GLN A 34 -7.52 1.69 -0.66
CA GLN A 34 -6.96 0.37 -0.95
C GLN A 34 -7.00 0.03 -2.45
N LYS A 35 -8.07 0.41 -3.15
CA LYS A 35 -8.21 0.22 -4.60
C LYS A 35 -7.18 1.04 -5.37
N ALA A 36 -6.99 2.31 -5.03
CA ALA A 36 -5.97 3.16 -5.63
C ALA A 36 -4.55 2.58 -5.39
N SER A 37 -4.30 2.09 -4.17
CA SER A 37 -3.04 1.40 -3.79
C SER A 37 -2.75 0.17 -4.62
N ARG A 38 -3.74 -0.73 -4.78
CA ARG A 38 -3.58 -1.91 -5.65
C ARG A 38 -3.33 -1.52 -7.10
N ASN A 39 -4.06 -0.53 -7.62
CA ASN A 39 -3.91 -0.08 -9.00
C ASN A 39 -2.53 0.54 -9.27
N PHE A 40 -1.99 1.29 -8.33
CA PHE A 40 -0.63 1.82 -8.45
C PHE A 40 0.42 0.71 -8.37
N ALA A 41 0.35 -0.19 -7.39
CA ALA A 41 1.30 -1.32 -7.29
C ALA A 41 1.29 -2.15 -8.58
N LYS A 42 0.10 -2.40 -9.15
CA LYS A 42 -0.05 -3.06 -10.44
C LYS A 42 0.60 -2.29 -11.58
N ARG A 43 0.40 -0.97 -11.66
CA ARG A 43 1.03 -0.12 -12.68
C ARG A 43 2.56 -0.13 -12.57
N GLN A 44 3.10 -0.02 -11.36
CA GLN A 44 4.54 -0.12 -11.12
C GLN A 44 5.07 -1.48 -11.58
N MET A 45 4.42 -2.55 -11.15
CA MET A 45 4.76 -3.92 -11.56
C MET A 45 4.74 -4.12 -13.08
N THR A 46 3.72 -3.59 -13.77
CA THR A 46 3.66 -3.62 -15.25
C THR A 46 4.81 -2.83 -15.88
N TRP A 47 5.12 -1.64 -15.36
CA TRP A 47 6.19 -0.80 -15.87
C TRP A 47 7.56 -1.49 -15.74
N PHE A 48 7.91 -1.93 -14.52
CA PHE A 48 9.18 -2.62 -14.28
C PHE A 48 9.33 -3.91 -15.10
N ARG A 49 8.23 -4.63 -15.37
CA ARG A 49 8.29 -5.87 -16.16
C ARG A 49 8.65 -5.61 -17.62
N ASN A 50 8.31 -4.44 -18.15
CA ASN A 50 8.66 -4.07 -19.51
C ASN A 50 10.13 -3.63 -19.63
N GLU A 51 10.79 -3.34 -18.51
CA GLU A 51 12.21 -2.98 -18.48
C GLU A 51 13.09 -4.25 -18.48
N LEU A 52 14.09 -4.30 -19.36
CA LEU A 52 14.97 -5.47 -19.51
C LEU A 52 16.13 -5.51 -18.50
N THR A 53 16.44 -4.37 -17.88
CA THR A 53 17.62 -4.19 -17.02
C THR A 53 17.45 -4.80 -15.62
N TYR A 54 16.23 -5.17 -15.22
CA TYR A 54 15.97 -5.66 -13.86
C TYR A 54 15.99 -7.19 -13.77
N HIS A 55 16.72 -7.67 -12.76
CA HIS A 55 16.66 -9.04 -12.29
C HIS A 55 15.51 -9.21 -11.29
N TRP A 56 14.62 -10.18 -11.55
CA TRP A 56 13.39 -10.38 -10.78
C TRP A 56 13.58 -11.43 -9.69
N LEU A 57 13.37 -11.02 -8.43
CA LEU A 57 13.47 -11.88 -7.26
C LEU A 57 12.08 -12.22 -6.69
N ASP A 58 11.89 -13.48 -6.33
CA ASP A 58 10.72 -13.98 -5.65
C ASP A 58 10.80 -13.65 -4.16
N ALA A 59 10.21 -12.52 -3.77
CA ALA A 59 10.16 -12.07 -2.38
C ALA A 59 9.24 -12.92 -1.47
N SER A 60 8.61 -13.99 -1.98
CA SER A 60 7.92 -14.97 -1.13
C SER A 60 8.87 -15.99 -0.49
N ARG A 61 10.14 -16.00 -0.92
CA ARG A 61 11.20 -16.83 -0.35
C ARG A 61 11.68 -16.30 1.00
N PRO A 62 12.36 -17.13 1.83
CA PRO A 62 12.92 -16.67 3.09
C PRO A 62 13.78 -15.42 2.90
N LEU A 63 13.63 -14.46 3.82
CA LEU A 63 14.28 -13.16 3.73
C LEU A 63 15.80 -13.30 3.65
N GLU A 64 16.36 -14.23 4.44
CA GLU A 64 17.78 -14.51 4.49
C GLU A 64 18.32 -14.96 3.12
N GLU A 65 17.59 -15.81 2.41
CA GLU A 65 18.00 -16.28 1.07
C GLU A 65 18.04 -15.13 0.06
N VAL A 66 17.03 -14.26 0.10
CA VAL A 66 16.96 -13.08 -0.79
C VAL A 66 18.07 -12.09 -0.47
N LEU A 67 18.31 -11.81 0.82
CA LEU A 67 19.34 -10.87 1.25
C LEU A 67 20.75 -11.37 0.95
N ASN A 68 21.03 -12.64 1.21
CA ASN A 68 22.33 -13.24 0.89
C ASN A 68 22.62 -13.09 -0.61
N PHE A 69 21.64 -13.40 -1.48
CA PHE A 69 21.80 -13.20 -2.91
C PHE A 69 22.10 -11.74 -3.28
N VAL A 70 21.38 -10.77 -2.70
CA VAL A 70 21.61 -9.34 -2.97
C VAL A 70 23.01 -8.90 -2.51
N CYS A 71 23.46 -9.38 -1.36
CA CYS A 71 24.80 -9.10 -0.83
C CYS A 71 25.90 -9.71 -1.71
N ASP A 72 25.75 -10.98 -2.09
CA ASP A 72 26.70 -11.70 -2.94
C ASP A 72 26.80 -11.03 -4.32
N ALA A 73 25.65 -10.70 -4.92
CA ALA A 73 25.57 -10.02 -6.21
C ALA A 73 26.17 -8.60 -6.19
N HIS A 74 26.14 -7.91 -5.05
CA HIS A 74 26.79 -6.61 -4.89
C HIS A 74 28.33 -6.73 -4.80
N GLN A 75 28.83 -7.83 -4.22
CA GLN A 75 30.27 -8.06 -4.07
C GLN A 75 30.91 -8.66 -5.34
N ASP A 76 30.10 -9.23 -6.23
CA ASP A 76 30.55 -9.81 -7.49
C ASP A 76 31.01 -8.74 -8.49
N GLN A 77 32.30 -8.78 -8.85
CA GLN A 77 32.94 -7.86 -9.80
C GLN A 77 32.98 -8.40 -11.23
N THR A 78 32.49 -9.62 -11.46
CA THR A 78 32.59 -10.31 -12.76
C THR A 78 31.56 -9.84 -13.79
N GLY A 79 30.54 -9.09 -13.36
CA GLY A 79 29.50 -8.50 -14.22
C GLY A 79 28.48 -9.52 -14.76
N SER A 80 28.55 -10.79 -14.35
CA SER A 80 27.60 -11.84 -14.76
C SER A 80 26.64 -12.18 -13.63
N LEU A 81 25.62 -11.33 -13.45
CA LEU A 81 24.60 -11.54 -12.42
C LEU A 81 23.55 -12.54 -12.90
N MET A 82 23.63 -13.77 -12.40
CA MET A 82 22.70 -14.85 -12.70
C MET A 82 21.84 -15.16 -11.47
N VAL A 83 20.52 -14.97 -11.58
CA VAL A 83 19.58 -15.28 -10.48
C VAL A 83 19.32 -16.79 -10.45
N PRO A 84 19.52 -17.47 -9.30
CA PRO A 84 19.17 -18.88 -9.15
C PRO A 84 17.68 -19.14 -9.40
N GLU A 85 17.35 -20.28 -9.99
CA GLU A 85 15.96 -20.61 -10.36
C GLU A 85 15.02 -20.70 -9.13
N SER A 86 15.56 -21.00 -7.94
CA SER A 86 14.82 -20.99 -6.67
C SER A 86 14.36 -19.60 -6.22
N LEU A 87 15.14 -18.56 -6.57
CA LEU A 87 14.89 -17.16 -6.21
C LEU A 87 14.30 -16.36 -7.38
N LYS A 88 14.27 -16.94 -8.57
CA LYS A 88 13.84 -16.26 -9.79
C LYS A 88 12.33 -16.10 -9.80
N MET A 89 11.87 -14.86 -9.86
CA MET A 89 10.47 -14.58 -10.12
C MET A 89 10.20 -14.63 -11.63
N LYS A 90 9.11 -15.31 -12.02
CA LYS A 90 8.67 -15.34 -13.42
C LYS A 90 8.29 -13.93 -13.88
N LYS A 91 9.07 -13.39 -14.82
CA LYS A 91 8.86 -12.07 -15.42
C LYS A 91 7.57 -12.04 -16.25
N ASP A 92 7.37 -13.05 -17.08
CA ASP A 92 6.18 -13.20 -17.90
C ASP A 92 5.05 -13.84 -17.10
N ILE A 93 3.99 -13.07 -16.86
CA ILE A 93 2.70 -13.64 -16.53
C ILE A 93 2.09 -14.16 -17.84
N SER A 94 2.62 -15.27 -18.34
CA SER A 94 2.15 -15.87 -19.60
C SER A 94 0.77 -16.52 -19.44
N SER A 95 0.35 -16.82 -18.21
CA SER A 95 -0.94 -17.43 -17.95
C SER A 95 -2.03 -16.37 -17.73
N ARG A 96 -3.08 -16.39 -18.56
CA ARG A 96 -4.30 -15.58 -18.33
C ARG A 96 -4.87 -15.78 -16.92
N ARG A 97 -4.62 -16.95 -16.32
CA ARG A 97 -5.01 -17.35 -14.97
C ARG A 97 -4.33 -16.51 -13.89
N GLU A 98 -3.01 -16.38 -13.89
CA GLU A 98 -2.29 -15.56 -12.91
C GLU A 98 -2.65 -14.07 -13.04
N ILE A 99 -2.88 -13.58 -14.27
CA ILE A 99 -3.39 -12.21 -14.49
C ILE A 99 -4.78 -12.04 -13.85
N ALA A 100 -5.65 -13.04 -14.00
CA ALA A 100 -6.98 -13.02 -13.40
C ALA A 100 -6.91 -13.09 -11.87
N GLU A 101 -6.04 -13.93 -11.31
CA GLU A 101 -5.82 -14.05 -9.86
C GLU A 101 -5.28 -12.75 -9.26
N LEU A 102 -4.31 -12.09 -9.92
CA LEU A 102 -3.82 -10.76 -9.52
C LEU A 102 -4.90 -9.67 -9.62
N LYS A 103 -5.77 -9.74 -10.64
CA LYS A 103 -6.91 -8.82 -10.77
C LYS A 103 -7.98 -9.07 -9.71
N ALA A 104 -8.18 -10.34 -9.34
CA ALA A 104 -9.13 -10.77 -8.32
C ALA A 104 -8.60 -10.60 -6.89
N TYR A 105 -7.29 -10.37 -6.72
CA TYR A 105 -6.69 -10.17 -5.41
C TYR A 105 -7.35 -9.00 -4.68
N ARG A 106 -7.96 -9.34 -3.54
CA ARG A 106 -8.53 -8.40 -2.58
C ARG A 106 -7.76 -8.57 -1.28
N THR A 107 -7.06 -7.51 -0.88
CA THR A 107 -6.45 -7.45 0.44
C THR A 107 -7.55 -7.64 1.49
N LYS A 108 -7.43 -8.66 2.33
CA LYS A 108 -8.36 -8.85 3.45
C LYS A 108 -8.07 -7.77 4.48
N ASN A 109 -9.06 -6.94 4.79
CA ASN A 109 -8.98 -6.03 5.93
C ASN A 109 -8.96 -6.88 7.21
N ARG A 110 -7.89 -6.77 8.00
CA ARG A 110 -7.72 -7.52 9.26
C ARG A 110 -7.90 -6.65 10.50
N HIS A 111 -8.00 -5.34 10.31
CA HIS A 111 -7.99 -4.37 11.41
C HIS A 111 -9.35 -3.73 11.61
N PHE A 112 -10.10 -3.46 10.54
CA PHE A 112 -11.45 -2.89 10.60
C PHE A 112 -12.44 -3.90 10.01
N THR A 113 -12.81 -4.88 10.83
CA THR A 113 -13.69 -5.99 10.46
C THR A 113 -15.09 -5.83 11.03
N ARG A 114 -15.21 -5.19 12.19
CA ARG A 114 -16.45 -4.86 12.90
C ARG A 114 -16.64 -3.35 12.93
N HIS A 115 -17.86 -2.90 13.18
CA HIS A 115 -18.13 -1.46 13.37
C HIS A 115 -17.38 -0.90 14.59
N GLU A 116 -17.23 -1.74 15.63
CA GLU A 116 -16.50 -1.45 16.87
C GLU A 116 -15.01 -1.12 16.60
N ASP A 117 -14.40 -1.80 15.64
CA ASP A 117 -12.98 -1.63 15.28
C ASP A 117 -12.66 -0.22 14.75
N CYS A 118 -13.67 0.51 14.28
CA CYS A 118 -13.52 1.88 13.79
C CYS A 118 -13.55 2.92 14.93
N SER A 119 -13.95 2.55 16.15
CA SER A 119 -14.15 3.49 17.25
C SER A 119 -12.89 4.29 17.57
N ASP A 120 -11.74 3.62 17.72
CA ASP A 120 -10.47 4.26 18.05
C ASP A 120 -10.03 5.29 17.00
N VAL A 121 -10.13 4.94 15.71
CA VAL A 121 -9.72 5.84 14.62
C VAL A 121 -10.69 7.00 14.45
N LEU A 122 -11.99 6.77 14.60
CA LEU A 122 -13.00 7.83 14.53
C LEU A 122 -12.90 8.79 15.72
N ASP A 123 -12.64 8.27 16.92
CA ASP A 123 -12.37 9.09 18.10
C ASP A 123 -11.07 9.86 17.94
N TRP A 124 -10.03 9.27 17.37
CA TRP A 124 -8.79 9.98 17.06
C TRP A 124 -9.01 11.13 16.06
N ILE A 125 -9.77 10.89 14.97
CA ILE A 125 -10.15 11.93 13.99
C ILE A 125 -10.93 13.04 14.70
N ARG A 126 -11.92 12.68 15.53
CA ARG A 126 -12.71 13.65 16.30
C ARG A 126 -11.85 14.49 17.22
N ARG A 127 -10.90 13.89 17.95
CA ARG A 127 -10.02 14.61 18.89
C ARG A 127 -9.02 15.52 18.18
N THR A 128 -8.50 15.09 17.04
CA THR A 128 -7.40 15.78 16.33
C THR A 128 -7.92 16.83 15.36
N HIS A 129 -9.10 16.62 14.78
CA HIS A 129 -9.69 17.46 13.74
C HIS A 129 -11.06 18.03 14.10
N GLY A 130 -11.64 17.64 15.23
CA GLY A 130 -12.82 18.28 15.81
C GLY A 130 -12.41 19.54 16.55
N LYS A 131 -12.62 20.69 15.91
CA LYS A 131 -12.50 22.05 16.45
C LYS A 131 -11.40 22.26 17.50
N GLN A 132 -10.33 22.92 17.07
CA GLN A 132 -9.43 23.65 17.95
C GLN A 132 -10.17 24.88 18.53
N GLU A 133 -11.07 24.68 19.49
CA GLU A 133 -11.61 25.77 20.32
C GLU A 133 -10.69 25.98 21.53
N ARG A 134 -9.64 26.80 21.35
CA ARG A 134 -8.81 27.48 22.38
C ARG A 134 -8.06 28.61 21.65
N PHE A 135 -8.16 29.90 21.91
CA PHE A 135 -8.67 30.70 23.02
C PHE A 135 -9.09 32.08 22.47
N VAL A 136 -10.06 32.70 23.13
CA VAL A 136 -10.38 34.13 23.04
C VAL A 136 -9.12 34.98 23.25
N HIS A 137 -8.88 35.96 22.39
CA HIS A 137 -8.40 37.24 22.88
C HIS A 137 -9.25 38.35 22.27
N SER A 138 -10.18 38.85 23.06
CA SER A 138 -10.70 40.20 22.92
C SER A 138 -9.52 41.17 22.93
N PHE A 139 -9.53 42.07 21.94
CA PHE A 139 -9.17 43.47 22.08
C PHE A 139 -10.20 44.28 21.31
#